data_AF-A0A928R562-F1
#
_entry.id   AF-A0A928R562-F1
#
_cell.length_a   1.000
_cell.length_b   1.000
_cell.length_c   1.000
_cell.angle_alpha   90.00
_cell.angle_beta   90.00
_cell.angle_gamma   90.00
#
_symmetry.space_group_name_H-M   'P 1'
#
loop_
_entity.id
_entity.type
_entity.pdbx_description
1 polymer ?
#
loop_
_entity_poly.entity_id
_entity_poly.type
_entity_poly.pdbx_seq_one_letter_code
_entity_poly.pdbx_strand_id
1 'polypeptide(L)'
;MKNAKNFVVGILFIVFGALYAASVLGFLSFDIFFPGWWTLIIILPCLIGLFTEKDKVGNGIFLVLGLILLLNAQGLINFQILIKLIVPISLISYGIYMLGKAGKR
;
A
#
# COMPACT_ATOMS: atom_id res chain seq x y z
N MET A 1 24.97 19.78 -15.22
CA MET A 1 24.14 18.78 -15.93
C MET A 1 22.92 18.31 -15.11
N LYS A 2 22.14 19.22 -14.49
CA LYS A 2 20.91 18.85 -13.74
C LYS A 2 19.65 18.80 -14.63
N ASN A 3 19.65 19.56 -15.73
CA ASN A 3 18.48 19.74 -16.59
C ASN A 3 18.15 18.51 -17.45
N ALA A 4 19.16 17.76 -17.89
CA ALA A 4 18.95 16.53 -18.66
C ALA A 4 18.25 15.44 -17.84
N LYS A 5 18.58 15.32 -16.54
CA LYS A 5 17.95 14.35 -15.65
C LYS A 5 16.46 14.67 -15.44
N ASN A 6 16.13 15.95 -15.24
CA ASN A 6 14.73 16.39 -15.11
C ASN A 6 13.95 16.24 -16.43
N PHE A 7 14.61 16.48 -17.57
CA PHE A 7 14.00 16.30 -18.89
C PHE A 7 13.68 14.83 -19.19
N VAL A 8 14.62 13.92 -18.91
CA VAL A 8 14.43 12.46 -19.07
C VAL A 8 13.32 11.95 -18.14
N VAL A 9 13.31 12.39 -16.88
CA VAL A 9 12.24 12.03 -15.93
C VAL A 9 10.88 12.58 -16.40
N GLY A 10 10.83 13.81 -16.93
CA GLY A 10 9.62 14.40 -17.47
C GLY A 10 9.05 13.61 -18.66
N ILE A 11 9.90 13.23 -19.62
CA ILE A 11 9.50 12.36 -20.74
C ILE A 11 8.99 11.01 -20.24
N LEU A 12 9.68 10.41 -19.26
CA LEU A 12 9.26 9.13 -18.70
C LEU A 12 7.85 9.21 -18.09
N PHE A 13 7.55 10.28 -17.35
CA PHE A 13 6.23 10.54 -16.79
C PHE A 13 5.16 10.77 -17.86
N ILE A 14 5.48 11.51 -18.92
CA ILE A 14 4.56 11.75 -20.04
C ILE A 14 4.21 10.44 -20.73
N VAL A 15 5.20 9.58 -21.00
CA VAL A 15 4.99 8.27 -21.64
C VAL A 15 4.19 7.34 -20.71
N PHE A 16 4.51 7.31 -19.41
CA PHE A 16 3.75 6.52 -18.44
C PHE A 16 2.28 6.96 -18.35
N GLY A 17 2.04 8.28 -18.31
CA GLY A 17 0.70 8.85 -18.30
C GLY A 17 -0.07 8.59 -19.59
N ALA A 18 0.60 8.67 -20.75
CA ALA A 18 -0.01 8.37 -22.05
C ALA A 18 -0.38 6.88 -22.19
N LEU A 19 0.49 5.97 -21.73
CA LEU A 19 0.21 4.53 -21.70
C LEU A 19 -0.94 4.21 -20.74
N TYR A 20 -0.98 4.86 -19.57
CA TYR A 20 -2.10 4.74 -18.62
C TYR A 20 -3.41 5.23 -19.23
N ALA A 21 -3.42 6.40 -19.88
CA ALA A 21 -4.58 6.94 -20.56
C ALA A 21 -5.05 6.04 -21.73
N ALA A 22 -4.12 5.52 -22.53
CA ALA A 22 -4.43 4.61 -23.63
C ALA A 22 -5.02 3.27 -23.15
N SER A 23 -4.56 2.77 -22.00
CA SER A 23 -5.11 1.59 -21.33
C SER A 23 -6.53 1.85 -20.83
N VAL A 24 -6.80 2.99 -20.17
CA VAL A 24 -8.15 3.37 -19.70
C VAL A 24 -9.13 3.63 -20.86
N LEU A 25 -8.64 4.17 -21.98
CA LEU A 25 -9.43 4.42 -23.18
C LEU A 25 -9.71 3.14 -24.00
N GLY A 26 -9.20 1.98 -23.58
CA GLY A 26 -9.44 0.69 -24.22
C GLY A 26 -8.65 0.46 -25.52
N PHE A 27 -7.63 1.26 -25.81
CA PHE A 27 -6.74 1.05 -26.96
C PHE A 27 -5.73 -0.08 -26.74
N LEU A 28 -5.47 -0.45 -25.49
CA LEU A 28 -4.57 -1.53 -25.08
C LEU A 28 -5.39 -2.66 -24.43
N SER A 29 -5.40 -3.83 -25.05
CA SER A 29 -6.10 -5.03 -24.56
C SER A 29 -5.42 -5.71 -23.36
N PHE A 30 -4.28 -5.20 -22.90
CA PHE A 30 -3.55 -5.70 -21.74
C PHE A 30 -3.78 -4.76 -20.56
N ASP A 31 -4.46 -5.25 -19.52
CA ASP A 31 -4.57 -4.60 -18.21
C ASP A 31 -3.21 -4.67 -17.50
N ILE A 32 -2.28 -3.78 -17.87
CA ILE A 32 -1.01 -3.60 -17.15
C ILE A 32 -1.28 -3.12 -15.70
N PHE A 33 -2.45 -2.52 -15.49
CA PHE A 33 -2.87 -1.89 -14.25
C PHE A 33 -4.14 -2.55 -13.72
N PHE A 34 -3.98 -3.65 -12.99
CA PHE A 34 -5.10 -4.28 -12.30
C PHE A 34 -5.68 -3.36 -11.21
N PRO A 35 -6.96 -3.53 -10.82
CA PRO A 35 -7.58 -2.75 -9.75
C PRO A 35 -6.76 -2.82 -8.46
N GLY A 36 -6.17 -1.68 -8.06
CA GLY A 36 -5.33 -1.58 -6.86
C GLY A 36 -3.82 -1.70 -7.09
N TRP A 37 -3.33 -1.71 -8.33
CA TRP A 37 -1.89 -1.76 -8.65
C TRP A 37 -1.04 -0.72 -7.93
N TRP A 38 -1.59 0.48 -7.67
CA TRP A 38 -0.90 1.58 -6.96
C TRP A 38 -0.51 1.20 -5.54
N THR A 39 -1.22 0.26 -4.91
CA THR A 39 -0.90 -0.22 -3.55
C THR A 39 0.43 -0.97 -3.51
N LEU A 40 0.88 -1.53 -4.63
CA LEU A 40 2.21 -2.15 -4.73
C LEU A 40 3.34 -1.16 -4.44
N ILE A 41 3.14 0.13 -4.72
CA ILE A 41 4.11 1.20 -4.39
C ILE A 41 4.32 1.29 -2.88
N ILE A 42 3.30 0.94 -2.08
CA ILE A 42 3.37 0.91 -0.61
C ILE A 42 3.85 -0.46 -0.13
N ILE A 43 3.32 -1.54 -0.70
CA ILE A 43 3.63 -2.91 -0.27
C ILE A 43 5.11 -3.25 -0.50
N LEU A 44 5.68 -2.94 -1.68
CA LEU A 44 7.08 -3.26 -1.99
C LEU A 44 8.09 -2.71 -0.97
N PRO A 45 8.13 -1.40 -0.67
CA PRO A 45 9.11 -0.85 0.26
C PRO A 45 8.88 -1.37 1.68
N CYS A 46 7.64 -1.62 2.09
CA CYS A 46 7.36 -2.22 3.40
C CYS A 46 7.81 -3.68 3.46
N LEU A 47 7.64 -4.45 2.38
CA LEU A 47 8.07 -5.83 2.28
C LEU A 47 9.60 -5.91 2.35
N ILE A 48 10.31 -5.07 1.58
CA ILE A 48 11.77 -4.96 1.63
C ILE A 48 12.23 -4.50 3.03
N GLY A 49 11.54 -3.52 3.60
CA GLY A 49 11.83 -3.00 4.93
C GLY A 49 11.59 -4.03 6.03
N LEU A 50 10.67 -5.00 5.87
CA LEU A 50 10.46 -6.09 6.84
C LEU A 50 11.65 -7.05 6.93
N PHE A 51 12.38 -7.22 5.84
CA PHE A 51 13.60 -8.03 5.79
C PHE A 51 14.86 -7.24 6.16
N THR A 52 14.87 -5.92 5.91
CA THR A 52 16.09 -5.09 6.02
C THR A 52 16.15 -4.26 7.32
N GLU A 53 15.02 -3.80 7.86
CA GLU A 53 14.98 -2.89 9.02
C GLU A 53 14.94 -3.63 10.36
N LYS A 54 15.56 -3.04 11.39
CA LYS A 54 15.48 -3.52 12.79
C LYS A 54 14.10 -3.25 13.40
N ASP A 55 13.49 -2.11 13.10
CA ASP A 55 12.19 -1.71 13.61
C ASP A 55 11.06 -2.10 12.65
N LYS A 56 10.57 -3.32 12.83
CA LYS A 56 9.58 -3.95 11.93
C LYS A 56 8.14 -3.47 12.13
N VAL A 57 7.88 -2.73 13.20
CA VAL A 57 6.52 -2.32 13.60
C VAL A 57 5.90 -1.38 12.57
N GLY A 58 6.64 -0.36 12.11
CA GLY A 58 6.17 0.58 11.10
C GLY A 58 5.89 -0.11 9.77
N ASN A 59 6.84 -0.91 9.30
CA ASN A 59 6.70 -1.65 8.04
C ASN A 59 5.55 -2.67 8.09
N GLY A 60 5.31 -3.30 9.25
CA GLY A 60 4.16 -4.19 9.45
C GLY A 60 2.82 -3.47 9.31
N ILE A 61 2.68 -2.29 9.93
CA ILE A 61 1.44 -1.50 9.87
C ILE A 61 1.15 -1.05 8.43
N PHE A 62 2.15 -0.49 7.74
CA PHE A 62 1.98 -0.02 6.37
C PHE A 62 1.79 -1.16 5.37
N LEU A 63 2.39 -2.32 5.59
CA LEU A 63 2.14 -3.52 4.77
C LEU A 63 0.69 -3.98 4.93
N VAL A 64 0.17 -4.07 6.16
CA VAL A 64 -1.23 -4.43 6.43
C VAL A 64 -2.17 -3.42 5.77
N LEU A 65 -1.90 -2.12 5.89
CA LEU A 65 -2.66 -1.09 5.20
C LEU A 65 -2.64 -1.25 3.66
N GLY A 66 -1.47 -1.54 3.08
CA GLY A 66 -1.33 -1.77 1.64
C GLY A 66 -2.13 -2.97 1.15
N LEU A 67 -2.08 -4.10 1.87
CA LEU A 67 -2.84 -5.30 1.53
C LEU A 67 -4.36 -5.07 1.62
N ILE A 68 -4.79 -4.37 2.66
CA ILE A 68 -6.20 -3.99 2.87
C ILE A 68 -6.71 -3.11 1.71
N LEU A 69 -5.92 -2.13 1.29
CA LEU A 69 -6.24 -1.27 0.14
C LEU A 69 -6.30 -2.07 -1.17
N LEU A 70 -5.41 -3.04 -1.35
CA LEU A 70 -5.39 -3.92 -2.51
C LEU A 70 -6.66 -4.79 -2.57
N LEU A 71 -7.03 -5.41 -1.44
CA LEU A 71 -8.23 -6.23 -1.30
C LEU A 71 -9.52 -5.42 -1.52
N ASN A 72 -9.55 -4.16 -1.07
CA ASN A 72 -10.66 -3.25 -1.35
C ASN A 72 -10.73 -2.91 -2.84
N ALA A 73 -9.60 -2.66 -3.50
CA ALA A 73 -9.56 -2.36 -4.93
C ALA A 73 -9.96 -3.56 -5.82
N GLN A 74 -9.72 -4.78 -5.35
CA GLN A 74 -10.20 -6.01 -5.99
C GLN A 74 -11.71 -6.27 -5.74
N GLY A 75 -12.38 -5.42 -4.96
CA GLY A 75 -13.80 -5.58 -4.62
C GLY A 75 -14.08 -6.74 -3.66
N LEU A 76 -13.04 -7.35 -3.08
CA LEU A 76 -13.16 -8.48 -2.14
C LEU A 76 -13.58 -8.02 -0.74
N ILE A 77 -13.30 -6.76 -0.38
CA ILE A 77 -13.63 -6.18 0.93
C ILE A 77 -14.36 -4.86 0.73
N ASN A 78 -15.48 -4.69 1.42
CA ASN A 78 -16.23 -3.44 1.44
C ASN A 78 -15.60 -2.46 2.44
N PHE A 79 -15.24 -1.25 1.99
CA PHE A 79 -14.62 -0.18 2.80
C PHE A 79 -15.37 0.10 4.13
N GLN A 80 -16.69 -0.14 4.17
CA GLN A 80 -17.48 -0.02 5.40
C GLN A 80 -17.11 -1.04 6.49
N ILE A 81 -16.77 -2.28 6.11
CA ILE A 81 -16.35 -3.33 7.05
C ILE A 81 -14.96 -2.99 7.60
N LEU A 82 -14.14 -2.36 6.78
CA LEU A 82 -12.75 -2.01 7.05
C LEU A 82 -12.62 -0.96 8.17
N ILE A 83 -13.37 0.14 8.06
CA ILE A 83 -13.44 1.16 9.12
C ILE A 83 -14.09 0.57 10.39
N LYS A 84 -15.08 -0.33 10.23
CA LYS A 84 -15.70 -1.03 11.37
C LYS A 84 -14.76 -1.99 12.09
N LEU A 85 -13.74 -2.54 11.42
CA LEU A 85 -12.75 -3.45 12.02
C LEU A 85 -11.61 -2.72 12.74
N ILE A 86 -11.35 -1.46 12.40
CA ILE A 86 -10.25 -0.70 13.02
C ILE A 86 -10.46 -0.52 14.54
N VAL A 87 -11.72 -0.35 14.96
CA VAL A 87 -12.11 -0.21 16.36
C VAL A 87 -11.87 -1.51 17.15
N PRO A 88 -12.39 -2.69 16.76
CA PRO A 88 -12.13 -3.93 17.49
C PRO A 88 -10.65 -4.32 17.47
N ILE A 89 -9.91 -4.10 16.37
CA ILE A 89 -8.48 -4.40 16.31
C ILE A 89 -7.70 -3.54 17.32
N SER A 90 -7.94 -2.23 17.34
CA SER A 90 -7.28 -1.33 18.30
C SER A 90 -7.62 -1.69 19.75
N LEU A 91 -8.85 -2.10 20.04
CA LEU A 91 -9.31 -2.52 21.36
C LEU A 91 -8.62 -3.82 21.82
N ILE A 92 -8.51 -4.82 20.94
CA ILE A 92 -7.80 -6.08 21.21
C ILE A 92 -6.31 -5.80 21.47
N SER A 93 -5.68 -4.98 20.63
CA SER A 93 -4.27 -4.58 20.83
C SER A 93 -4.05 -3.88 22.17
N TYR A 94 -4.95 -2.97 22.56
CA TYR A 94 -4.86 -2.27 23.85
C TYR A 94 -5.05 -3.23 25.04
N GLY A 95 -5.97 -4.19 24.94
CA GLY A 95 -6.20 -5.20 25.98
C GLY A 95 -4.98 -6.10 26.22
N ILE A 96 -4.35 -6.56 25.13
CA ILE A 96 -3.12 -7.37 25.21
C ILE A 96 -1.97 -6.55 25.83
N TYR A 97 -1.83 -5.27 25.46
CA TYR A 97 -0.82 -4.38 26.06
C TYR A 97 -1.01 -4.23 27.57
N MET A 98 -2.25 -4.10 28.05
CA MET A 98 -2.54 -4.02 29.48
C MET A 98 -2.22 -5.33 30.23
N LEU A 99 -2.54 -6.49 29.65
CA LEU A 99 -2.18 -7.80 30.24
C LEU A 99 -0.67 -7.98 30.35
N GLY A 100 0.09 -7.60 29.31
CA GLY A 100 1.56 -7.64 29.34
C GLY A 100 2.17 -6.71 30.38
N LYS A 101 1.49 -5.59 30.71
CA LYS A 101 1.91 -4.66 31.77
C LYS A 101 1.54 -5.15 33.17
N ALA A 102 0.46 -5.93 33.30
CA ALA A 102 -0.01 -6.47 34.58
C ALA A 102 0.84 -7.63 35.12
N GLY A 103 1.47 -8.44 34.25
CA GLY A 103 2.34 -9.56 34.64
C GLY A 103 3.76 -9.17 35.09
N LYS A 104 4.06 -7.87 35.20
CA LYS A 104 5.38 -7.34 35.60
C LYS A 104 5.40 -6.71 37.00
N ARG A 105 4.38 -6.98 37.83
CA ARG A 105 4.34 -6.62 39.25
C ARG A 105 4.60 -7.83 40.12
#